data_AF-A0A2R7JZ72-F1
#
_entry.id   AF-A0A2R7JZ72-F1
#
_cell.length_a   1.000
_cell.length_b   1.000
_cell.length_c   1.000
_cell.angle_alpha   90.00
_cell.angle_beta   90.00
_cell.angle_gamma   90.00
#
_symmetry.space_group_name_H-M   'P 1'
#
loop_
_entity.id
_entity.type
_entity.pdbx_description
1 polymer ?
#
loop_
_entity_poly.entity_id
_entity_poly.type
_entity_poly.pdbx_seq_one_letter_code
_entity_poly.pdbx_strand_id
1 'polypeptide(L)'
;MRWFHYFTMTILAVLWASMAQAQGRAPDPYSKGPHLAITLVAETPTPAAGSTVTLALATVPQPGWHGYWQNPGDAGFPAKLEWTLPK
;
A
#
# COMPACT_ATOMS: atom_id res chain seq x y z
N MET A 1 2.76 -45.09 30.76
CA MET A 1 2.19 -43.73 30.73
C MET A 1 3.11 -42.64 30.17
N ARG A 2 4.34 -42.96 29.72
CA ARG A 2 5.28 -41.99 29.11
C ARG A 2 4.96 -41.70 27.63
N TRP A 3 4.49 -42.70 26.89
CA TRP A 3 4.11 -42.57 25.47
C TRP A 3 2.98 -41.54 25.24
N PHE A 4 1.95 -41.54 26.11
CA PHE A 4 0.87 -40.55 26.03
C PHE A 4 1.41 -39.12 26.17
N HIS A 5 2.32 -38.87 27.12
CA HIS A 5 2.94 -37.55 27.31
C HIS A 5 3.75 -37.10 26.08
N TYR A 6 4.53 -37.99 25.47
CA TYR A 6 5.26 -37.65 24.25
C TYR A 6 4.31 -37.31 23.10
N PHE A 7 3.24 -38.09 22.92
CA PHE A 7 2.22 -37.86 21.90
C PHE A 7 1.50 -36.53 22.10
N THR A 8 1.08 -36.22 23.33
CA THR A 8 0.45 -34.94 23.67
C THR A 8 1.41 -33.77 23.45
N MET A 9 2.69 -33.90 23.84
CA MET A 9 3.71 -32.88 23.60
C MET A 9 3.98 -32.66 22.11
N THR A 10 3.95 -33.72 21.28
CA THR A 10 4.14 -33.58 19.82
C THR A 10 2.96 -32.85 19.20
N ILE A 11 1.73 -33.19 19.59
CA ILE A 11 0.52 -32.49 19.12
C ILE A 11 0.55 -31.01 19.53
N LEU A 12 0.91 -30.70 20.78
CA LEU A 12 1.01 -29.33 21.25
C LEU A 12 2.08 -28.53 20.49
N ALA A 13 3.23 -29.14 20.18
CA ALA A 13 4.28 -28.49 19.39
C ALA A 13 3.84 -28.19 17.95
N VAL A 14 3.12 -29.13 17.31
CA VAL A 14 2.58 -28.93 15.95
C VAL A 14 1.49 -27.85 15.94
N LEU A 15 0.59 -27.85 16.94
CA LEU A 15 -0.45 -26.82 17.07
C LEU A 15 0.15 -25.42 17.33
N TRP A 16 1.20 -25.32 18.15
CA TRP A 16 1.93 -24.06 18.35
C TRP A 16 2.61 -23.56 17.08
N ALA A 17 3.26 -24.45 16.32
CA ALA A 17 3.88 -24.08 15.05
C ALA A 17 2.87 -23.58 14.01
N SER A 18 1.63 -24.08 14.06
CA SER A 18 0.55 -23.62 13.18
C SER A 18 -0.05 -22.25 13.54
N MET A 19 0.18 -21.72 14.75
CA MET A 19 -0.21 -20.34 15.10
C MET A 19 0.75 -19.28 14.57
N ALA A 20 1.93 -19.67 14.09
CA ALA A 20 2.88 -18.78 13.42
C ALA A 20 2.54 -18.60 11.92
N GLN A 21 1.27 -18.70 11.53
CA GLN A 21 0.86 -18.24 10.21
C GLN A 21 1.17 -16.74 10.14
N ALA A 22 2.09 -16.39 9.24
CA ALA A 22 2.48 -15.02 8.97
C ALA A 22 1.23 -14.15 8.84
N GLN A 23 1.01 -13.29 9.82
CA GLN A 23 0.04 -12.20 9.67
C GLN A 23 0.53 -11.42 8.47
N GLY A 24 -0.21 -11.52 7.35
CA GLY A 24 0.16 -10.87 6.11
C GLY A 24 0.38 -9.39 6.41
N ARG A 25 1.65 -8.96 6.39
CA ARG A 25 1.98 -7.56 6.62
C ARG A 25 1.28 -6.79 5.51
N ALA A 26 0.38 -5.88 5.89
CA ALA A 26 -0.25 -5.00 4.91
C ALA A 26 0.87 -4.36 4.06
N PRO A 27 0.71 -4.26 2.72
CA PRO A 27 1.71 -3.67 1.87
C PRO A 27 2.09 -2.29 2.39
N ASP A 28 3.39 -2.01 2.49
CA ASP A 28 3.85 -0.67 2.87
C ASP A 28 3.36 0.31 1.80
N PRO A 29 2.46 1.26 2.14
CA PRO A 29 1.91 2.20 1.15
C PRO A 29 2.98 3.09 0.52
N TYR A 30 4.16 3.18 1.12
CA TYR A 30 5.31 3.93 0.63
C TYR A 30 6.32 3.08 -0.15
N SER A 31 6.09 1.78 -0.31
CA SER A 31 6.97 0.90 -1.08
C SER A 31 7.18 1.34 -2.54
N LYS A 32 6.29 2.18 -3.08
CA LYS A 32 6.30 2.67 -4.47
C LYS A 32 6.91 4.07 -4.66
N GLY A 33 7.30 4.78 -3.60
CA GLY A 33 7.80 6.15 -3.69
C GLY A 33 8.38 6.67 -2.37
N PRO A 34 9.20 7.72 -2.37
CA PRO A 34 10.12 7.99 -1.27
C PRO A 34 9.40 8.20 0.06
N HIS A 35 8.40 9.10 0.13
CA HIS A 35 7.70 9.41 1.40
C HIS A 35 6.24 9.86 1.23
N LEU A 36 5.73 9.84 0.00
CA LEU A 36 4.35 10.16 -0.33
C LEU A 36 3.75 8.93 -1.00
N ALA A 37 2.79 8.28 -0.34
CA ALA A 37 1.98 7.26 -0.97
C ALA A 37 0.97 7.95 -1.89
N ILE A 38 0.99 7.64 -3.19
CA ILE A 38 0.13 8.27 -4.19
C ILE A 38 -0.71 7.20 -4.88
N THR A 39 -2.02 7.42 -4.92
CA THR A 39 -2.97 6.59 -5.66
C THR A 39 -3.74 7.45 -6.64
N LEU A 40 -3.96 6.95 -7.85
CA LEU A 40 -4.83 7.57 -8.84
C LEU A 40 -6.26 7.05 -8.64
N VAL A 41 -7.21 7.97 -8.46
CA VAL A 41 -8.63 7.67 -8.24
C VAL A 41 -9.44 8.31 -9.35
N ALA A 42 -10.31 7.55 -9.99
CA ALA A 42 -11.26 8.07 -10.97
C ALA A 42 -12.59 8.46 -10.30
N GLU A 43 -13.25 9.49 -10.82
CA GLU A 43 -14.59 9.88 -10.37
C GLU A 43 -15.64 8.77 -10.50
N THR A 44 -15.41 7.84 -11.44
CA THR A 44 -16.28 6.69 -11.72
C THR A 44 -15.46 5.41 -11.80
N PRO A 45 -15.97 4.28 -11.27
CA PRO A 45 -15.34 2.98 -11.43
C PRO A 45 -15.46 2.43 -12.87
N THR A 46 -16.33 2.99 -13.70
CA THR A 46 -16.62 2.53 -15.06
C THR A 46 -16.54 3.69 -16.07
N PRO A 47 -15.34 4.21 -16.34
CA PRO A 47 -15.16 5.28 -17.33
C PRO A 47 -15.53 4.80 -18.74
N ALA A 48 -16.36 5.57 -19.45
CA ALA A 48 -16.80 5.22 -20.80
C ALA A 48 -15.83 5.76 -21.86
N ALA A 49 -15.66 5.01 -22.96
CA ALA A 49 -14.84 5.46 -24.08
C ALA A 49 -15.38 6.77 -24.67
N GLY A 50 -14.48 7.73 -24.94
CA GLY A 50 -14.84 9.05 -25.47
C GLY A 50 -15.46 10.02 -24.45
N SER A 51 -15.63 9.61 -23.19
CA SER A 51 -16.10 10.50 -22.13
C SER A 51 -14.96 11.24 -21.44
N THR A 52 -15.27 12.42 -20.88
CA THR A 52 -14.37 13.14 -19.97
C THR A 52 -14.55 12.55 -18.57
N VAL A 53 -13.43 12.24 -17.92
CA VAL A 53 -13.41 11.65 -16.58
C VAL A 53 -12.49 12.48 -15.69
N THR A 54 -13.00 12.96 -14.55
CA THR A 54 -12.15 13.61 -13.54
C THR A 54 -11.32 12.56 -12.79
N LEU A 55 -10.03 12.87 -12.62
CA LEU A 55 -9.10 12.04 -11.86
C LEU A 55 -8.54 12.84 -10.67
N ALA A 56 -8.32 12.14 -9.56
CA ALA A 56 -7.68 12.67 -8.37
C ALA A 56 -6.39 11.89 -8.05
N LEU A 57 -5.37 12.62 -7.61
CA LEU A 57 -4.18 12.05 -6.99
C LEU A 57 -4.37 12.08 -5.47
N ALA A 58 -4.81 10.96 -4.89
CA ALA A 58 -4.93 10.81 -3.45
C ALA A 58 -3.53 10.58 -2.86
N THR A 59 -3.04 11.56 -2.10
CA THR A 59 -1.68 11.55 -1.56
C THR A 59 -1.72 11.48 -0.04
N VAL A 60 -1.00 10.50 0.53
CA VAL A 60 -0.83 10.35 1.98
C VAL A 60 0.64 10.49 2.31
N PRO A 61 1.07 11.55 3.01
CA PRO A 61 2.46 11.70 3.43
C PRO A 61 2.81 10.80 4.62
N GLN A 62 4.08 10.40 4.72
CA GLN A 62 4.63 9.90 5.98
C GLN A 62 4.67 11.02 7.03
N PRO A 63 4.66 10.70 8.33
CA PRO A 63 4.87 11.70 9.38
C PRO A 63 6.14 12.53 9.14
N GLY A 64 6.02 13.87 9.22
CA GLY A 64 7.11 14.81 8.97
C GLY A 64 7.38 15.14 7.50
N TRP A 65 6.66 14.51 6.56
CA TRP A 65 6.78 14.78 5.14
C TRP A 65 5.60 15.60 4.61
N HIS A 66 5.89 16.44 3.63
CA HIS A 66 4.88 17.28 2.98
C HIS A 66 5.13 17.29 1.47
N GLY A 67 4.06 17.33 0.69
CA GLY A 67 4.12 17.61 -0.75
C GLY A 67 4.21 19.11 -1.00
N TYR A 68 4.77 19.49 -2.14
CA TYR A 68 4.80 20.88 -2.57
C TYR A 68 3.52 21.26 -3.32
N TRP A 69 3.07 22.50 -3.12
CA TRP A 69 2.03 23.11 -3.95
C TRP A 69 2.59 23.46 -5.34
N GLN A 70 1.69 23.83 -6.27
CA GLN A 70 2.04 24.21 -7.64
C GLN A 70 3.03 25.38 -7.68
N ASN A 71 2.94 26.31 -6.72
CA ASN A 71 3.92 27.37 -6.53
C ASN A 71 4.74 27.11 -5.25
N PRO A 72 5.86 26.38 -5.34
CA PRO A 72 6.66 26.01 -4.16
C PRO A 72 7.59 27.13 -3.65
N GLY A 73 7.68 28.25 -4.38
CA GLY A 73 8.74 29.24 -4.15
C GLY A 73 10.13 28.63 -4.34
N ASP A 74 11.12 29.08 -3.56
CA ASP A 74 12.50 28.60 -3.64
C ASP A 74 12.73 27.24 -2.94
N ALA A 75 11.72 26.72 -2.25
CA ALA A 75 11.88 25.59 -1.33
C ALA A 75 11.78 24.21 -2.01
N GLY A 76 11.30 24.11 -3.26
CA GLY A 76 11.11 22.80 -3.87
C GLY A 76 10.66 22.79 -5.32
N PHE A 77 10.31 21.60 -5.80
CA PHE A 77 9.80 21.38 -7.15
C PHE A 77 8.32 20.95 -7.07
N PRO A 78 7.44 21.53 -7.91
CA PRO A 78 6.04 21.14 -7.92
C PRO A 78 5.89 19.71 -8.43
N ALA A 79 4.78 19.06 -8.09
CA ALA A 79 4.44 17.75 -8.64
C ALA A 79 4.35 17.83 -10.18
N LYS A 80 4.97 16.87 -10.87
CA LYS A 80 4.87 16.69 -12.32
C LYS A 80 4.16 15.38 -12.61
N LEU A 81 3.34 15.39 -13.66
CA LEU A 81 2.55 14.24 -14.07
C LEU A 81 2.75 14.02 -15.58
N GLU A 82 3.37 12.90 -15.91
CA GLU A 82 3.57 12.46 -17.29
C GLU A 82 2.62 11.30 -17.56
N TRP A 83 1.77 11.46 -18.56
CA TRP A 83 0.78 10.45 -18.95
C TRP A 83 1.25 9.72 -20.20
N THR A 84 1.17 8.40 -20.18
CA THR A 84 1.24 7.57 -21.37
C THR A 84 -0.06 6.81 -21.49
N LEU A 85 -0.82 7.07 -22.56
CA LEU A 85 -2.04 6.35 -22.86
C LEU A 85 -1.72 5.06 -23.63
N PRO A 86 -2.49 3.98 -23.44
CA PRO A 86 -2.46 2.83 -24.32
C PRO A 86 -2.70 3.26 -25.77
N LYS A 87 -2.05 2.59 -26.72
CA LYS A 87 -2.31 2.75 -28.16
C LYS A 87 -3.54 1.96 -28.59
#